data_AF-A0A948KHY1-F1
#
_entry.id   AF-A0A948KHY1-F1
#
_cell.length_a   1.000
_cell.length_b   1.000
_cell.length_c   1.000
_cell.angle_alpha   90.00
_cell.angle_beta   90.00
_cell.angle_gamma   90.00
#
_symmetry.space_group_name_H-M   'P 1'
#
loop_
_entity.id
_entity.type
_entity.pdbx_description
1 polymer ?
#
loop_
_entity_poly.entity_id
_entity_poly.type
_entity_poly.pdbx_seq_one_letter_code
_entity_poly.pdbx_strand_id
1 'polypeptide(L)'
;MDQHIEKFQRLLRELFQFNCADLDFGIYRIMNYKRDVIERFITKDLPAAISQELDRGALADQSQATKELKEVAEQIRKDLNEDALDADGTLAQAYHNTRLGRK
;
A
#
# COMPACT_ATOMS: atom_id res chain seq x y z
N MET A 1 5.17 7.49 9.92
CA MET A 1 5.87 6.77 8.84
C MET A 1 7.37 6.95 8.96
N ASP A 2 7.87 8.18 9.03
CA ASP A 2 9.31 8.49 9.06
C ASP A 2 10.09 7.77 10.17
N GLN A 3 9.55 7.70 11.40
CA GLN A 3 10.21 6.99 12.50
C GLN A 3 10.44 5.49 12.23
N HIS A 4 9.53 4.83 11.51
CA HIS A 4 9.67 3.42 11.14
C HIS A 4 10.69 3.23 10.02
N ILE A 5 10.71 4.16 9.05
CA ILE A 5 11.69 4.18 7.97
C ILE A 5 13.09 4.39 8.54
N GLU A 6 13.27 5.36 9.44
CA GLU A 6 14.55 5.60 10.12
C GLU A 6 15.02 4.38 10.93
N LYS A 7 14.11 3.74 11.68
CA LYS A 7 14.42 2.51 12.42
C LYS A 7 14.86 1.40 11.47
N PHE A 8 14.17 1.21 10.36
CA PHE A 8 14.49 0.19 9.36
C PHE A 8 15.84 0.45 8.70
N GLN A 9 16.10 1.69 8.29
CA GLN A 9 17.37 2.11 7.72
C GLN A 9 18.54 1.92 8.71
N ARG A 10 18.33 2.16 10.01
CA ARG A 10 19.33 1.87 11.05
C ARG A 10 19.63 0.37 11.14
N LEU A 11 18.60 -0.47 11.19
CA LEU A 11 18.76 -1.93 11.22
C LEU A 11 19.50 -2.47 9.99
N LEU A 12 19.24 -1.92 8.80
CA LEU A 12 19.97 -2.28 7.60
C LEU A 12 21.46 -1.93 7.70
N ARG A 13 21.80 -0.77 8.26
CA ARG A 13 23.20 -0.38 8.49
C ARG A 13 23.90 -1.27 9.51
N GLU A 14 23.18 -1.72 10.54
CA GLU A 14 23.67 -2.73 11.48
C GLU A 14 23.91 -4.08 10.78
N LEU A 15 22.96 -4.55 9.97
CA LEU A 15 23.06 -5.80 9.23
C LEU A 15 24.23 -5.81 8.25
N PHE A 16 24.42 -4.69 7.53
CA PHE A 16 25.56 -4.50 6.63
C PHE A 16 26.85 -4.10 7.35
N GLN A 17 26.86 -4.08 8.68
CA GLN A 17 28.02 -3.81 9.52
C GLN A 17 28.75 -2.53 9.12
N PHE A 18 28.01 -1.44 8.90
CA PHE A 18 28.57 -0.17 8.44
C PHE A 18 29.64 0.39 9.37
N ASN A 19 29.59 0.05 10.65
CA ASN A 19 30.56 0.46 11.67
C ASN A 19 31.89 -0.33 11.62
N CYS A 20 31.97 -1.38 10.79
CA CYS A 20 33.17 -2.22 10.64
C CYS A 20 34.02 -1.79 9.44
N ALA A 21 34.06 -0.47 9.13
CA ALA A 21 34.70 0.08 7.95
C ALA A 21 36.22 -0.21 7.86
N ASP A 22 36.87 -0.49 8.99
CA ASP A 22 38.31 -0.75 9.04
C ASP A 22 38.68 -2.21 8.69
N LEU A 23 37.70 -3.07 8.41
CA LEU A 23 37.95 -4.47 8.03
C LEU A 23 38.23 -4.58 6.51
N ASP A 24 39.49 -4.83 6.15
CA ASP A 24 39.93 -4.93 4.75
C ASP A 24 40.12 -6.38 4.23
N PHE A 25 39.52 -7.37 4.88
CA PHE A 25 39.63 -8.78 4.49
C PHE A 25 38.28 -9.41 4.13
N GLY A 26 38.34 -10.45 3.31
CA GLY A 26 37.17 -11.25 2.94
C GLY A 26 36.03 -10.40 2.33
N ILE A 27 34.81 -10.65 2.81
CA ILE A 27 33.61 -9.98 2.30
C ILE A 27 33.57 -8.47 2.64
N TYR A 28 34.26 -8.04 3.71
CA TYR A 28 34.28 -6.64 4.14
C TYR A 28 34.94 -5.72 3.11
N ARG A 29 35.93 -6.21 2.37
CA ARG A 29 36.56 -5.47 1.27
C ARG A 29 35.56 -5.09 0.18
N ILE A 30 34.67 -6.02 -0.15
CA ILE A 30 33.60 -5.80 -1.15
C ILE A 30 32.57 -4.83 -0.58
N MET A 31 32.19 -5.00 0.68
CA MET A 31 31.24 -4.12 1.37
C MET A 31 31.75 -2.68 1.45
N ASN A 32 33.03 -2.48 1.77
CA ASN A 32 33.68 -1.16 1.78
C ASN A 32 33.72 -0.55 0.38
N TYR A 33 34.10 -1.32 -0.64
CA TYR A 33 34.12 -0.83 -2.03
C TYR A 33 32.72 -0.42 -2.52
N LYS A 34 31.66 -1.11 -2.07
CA LYS A 34 30.27 -0.83 -2.45
C LYS A 34 29.54 0.06 -1.44
N ARG A 35 30.23 0.64 -0.45
CA ARG A 35 29.61 1.38 0.66
C ARG A 35 28.66 2.47 0.17
N ASP A 36 29.09 3.29 -0.78
CA ASP A 36 28.25 4.37 -1.33
C ASP A 36 27.01 3.86 -2.06
N VAL A 37 27.14 2.71 -2.75
CA VAL A 37 26.02 2.06 -3.44
C VAL A 37 25.01 1.53 -2.43
N ILE A 38 25.48 0.92 -1.35
CA ILE A 38 24.63 0.38 -0.29
C ILE A 38 23.98 1.52 0.50
N GLU A 39 24.70 2.59 0.79
CA GLU A 39 24.15 3.77 1.48
C GLU A 39 23.06 4.45 0.64
N ARG A 40 23.27 4.60 -0.68
CA ARG A 40 22.24 5.09 -1.59
C ARG A 40 21.02 4.16 -1.61
N PHE A 41 21.25 2.85 -1.65
CA PHE A 41 20.16 1.88 -1.62
C PHE A 41 19.30 2.03 -0.35
N ILE A 42 19.94 2.14 0.82
CA ILE A 42 19.25 2.27 2.11
C ILE A 42 18.50 3.61 2.22
N THR A 43 19.11 4.71 1.74
CA THR A 43 18.57 6.06 1.95
C THR A 43 17.56 6.50 0.90
N LYS A 44 17.67 6.00 -0.34
CA LYS A 44 16.89 6.49 -1.47
C LYS A 44 16.14 5.37 -2.18
N ASP A 45 16.88 4.39 -2.70
CA ASP A 45 16.31 3.44 -3.68
C ASP A 45 15.25 2.54 -3.01
N LEU A 46 15.54 2.03 -1.81
CA LEU A 46 14.62 1.15 -1.08
C LEU A 46 13.39 1.88 -0.52
N PRO A 47 13.51 3.05 0.16
CA PRO A 47 12.33 3.82 0.56
C PRO A 47 11.43 4.18 -0.62
N ALA A 48 12.00 4.61 -1.75
CA ALA A 48 11.22 4.95 -2.94
C ALA A 48 10.46 3.74 -3.50
N ALA A 49 11.09 2.57 -3.55
CA ALA A 49 10.44 1.33 -4.00
C ALA A 49 9.29 0.92 -3.06
N ILE A 50 9.48 1.02 -1.74
CA ILE A 50 8.43 0.72 -0.76
C ILE A 50 7.24 1.65 -0.93
N SER A 51 7.49 2.97 -1.03
CA SER A 51 6.42 3.95 -1.26
C SER A 51 5.66 3.65 -2.55
N GLN A 52 6.36 3.37 -3.65
CA GLN A 52 5.73 3.04 -4.92
C GLN A 52 4.82 1.80 -4.84
N GLU A 53 5.27 0.73 -4.19
CA GLU A 53 4.48 -0.50 -4.09
C GLU A 53 3.28 -0.34 -3.14
N LEU A 54 3.43 0.41 -2.04
CA LEU A 54 2.31 0.72 -1.14
C LEU A 54 1.26 1.59 -1.84
N ASP A 55 1.68 2.60 -2.60
CA ASP A 55 0.78 3.46 -3.36
C ASP A 55 0.03 2.66 -4.44
N ARG A 56 0.73 1.76 -5.15
CA ARG A 56 0.12 0.85 -6.12
C ARG A 56 -0.92 -0.06 -5.48
N GLY A 57 -0.61 -0.65 -4.32
CA GLY A 57 -1.55 -1.49 -3.57
C GLY A 57 -2.79 -0.71 -3.16
N ALA A 58 -2.62 0.48 -2.56
CA ALA A 58 -3.73 1.33 -2.15
C ALA A 58 -4.62 1.76 -3.32
N LEU A 59 -4.02 2.09 -4.48
CA LEU A 59 -4.74 2.39 -5.72
C LEU A 59 -5.52 1.17 -6.25
N ALA A 60 -4.91 -0.01 -6.22
CA ALA A 60 -5.56 -1.24 -6.66
C ALA A 60 -6.76 -1.58 -5.77
N ASP A 61 -6.61 -1.47 -4.45
CA ASP A 61 -7.67 -1.72 -3.48
C ASP A 61 -8.83 -0.72 -3.64
N GLN A 62 -8.51 0.57 -3.81
CA GLN A 62 -9.52 1.60 -4.04
C GLN A 62 -10.28 1.39 -5.37
N SER A 63 -9.56 1.03 -6.44
CA SER A 63 -10.17 0.72 -7.73
C SER A 63 -11.08 -0.50 -7.64
N GLN A 64 -10.66 -1.55 -6.92
CA GLN A 64 -11.44 -2.76 -6.72
C GLN A 64 -12.70 -2.47 -5.90
N ALA A 65 -12.58 -1.76 -4.77
CA ALA A 65 -13.72 -1.33 -3.97
C ALA A 65 -14.71 -0.47 -4.77
N THR A 66 -14.22 0.45 -5.60
CA THR A 66 -15.09 1.29 -6.46
C THR A 66 -15.82 0.45 -7.51
N LYS A 67 -15.16 -0.58 -8.06
CA LYS A 67 -15.76 -1.48 -9.04
C LYS A 67 -16.83 -2.36 -8.40
N GLU A 68 -16.55 -2.93 -7.23
CA GLU A 68 -17.51 -3.71 -6.45
C GLU A 68 -18.74 -2.88 -6.07
N LEU A 69 -18.54 -1.63 -5.61
CA LEU A 69 -19.64 -0.71 -5.33
C LEU A 69 -20.50 -0.44 -6.58
N LYS A 70 -19.90 -0.24 -7.75
CA LYS A 70 -20.63 -0.07 -9.01
C LYS A 70 -21.41 -1.32 -9.41
N GLU A 71 -20.81 -2.50 -9.31
CA GLU A 71 -21.47 -3.76 -9.63
C GLU A 71 -22.66 -4.03 -8.71
N VAL A 72 -22.50 -3.78 -7.41
CA VAL A 72 -23.59 -3.89 -6.42
C VAL A 72 -24.69 -2.86 -6.72
N ALA A 73 -24.35 -1.61 -7.04
CA ALA A 73 -25.33 -0.59 -7.40
C ALA A 73 -26.14 -0.96 -8.65
N GLU A 74 -25.48 -1.49 -9.69
CA GLU A 74 -26.15 -1.97 -10.90
C GLU A 74 -27.04 -3.19 -10.62
N GLN A 75 -26.62 -4.10 -9.74
CA GLN A 75 -27.44 -5.24 -9.33
C GLN A 75 -28.70 -4.78 -8.59
N ILE A 76 -28.58 -3.80 -7.68
CA ILE A 76 -29.72 -3.21 -6.98
C ILE A 76 -30.71 -2.56 -7.96
N ARG A 77 -30.22 -1.80 -8.95
CA ARG A 77 -31.07 -1.18 -9.99
C ARG A 77 -31.84 -2.21 -10.82
N LYS A 78 -31.19 -3.33 -11.16
CA LYS A 78 -31.84 -4.42 -11.90
C LYS A 78 -32.90 -5.16 -11.07
N ASP A 79 -32.65 -5.34 -9.77
CA ASP A 79 -33.52 -6.14 -8.90
C ASP A 79 -34.71 -5.34 -8.32
N LEU A 80 -34.56 -4.03 -8.11
CA LEU A 80 -35.55 -3.18 -7.39
C LEU A 80 -36.18 -2.04 -8.24
N ASN A 81 -35.88 -1.93 -9.55
CA ASN A 81 -36.16 -0.81 -10.47
C ASN A 81 -35.24 0.43 -10.30
N GLU A 82 -35.22 1.33 -11.28
CA GLU A 82 -34.31 2.51 -11.35
C GLU A 82 -34.39 3.44 -10.13
N ASP A 83 -35.53 3.48 -9.42
CA ASP A 83 -35.75 4.34 -8.24
C ASP A 83 -35.20 3.76 -6.92
N ALA A 84 -34.48 2.64 -6.97
CA ALA A 84 -33.98 1.95 -5.78
C ALA A 84 -32.82 2.66 -5.08
N LEU A 85 -32.08 3.50 -5.80
CA LEU A 85 -30.93 4.24 -5.29
C LEU A 85 -31.21 5.75 -5.39
N ASP A 86 -30.92 6.50 -4.33
CA ASP A 86 -31.00 7.96 -4.34
C ASP A 86 -29.81 8.61 -5.07
N ALA A 87 -29.83 9.95 -5.19
CA ALA A 87 -28.80 10.72 -5.86
C ALA A 87 -27.40 10.59 -5.22
N ASP A 88 -27.35 10.16 -3.96
CA ASP A 88 -26.12 9.94 -3.19
C ASP A 88 -25.63 8.47 -3.28
N GLY A 89 -26.34 7.62 -4.02
CA GLY A 89 -26.00 6.20 -4.19
C GLY A 89 -26.38 5.32 -3.00
N THR A 90 -27.22 5.83 -2.11
CA THR A 90 -27.75 5.11 -0.95
C THR A 90 -29.09 4.46 -1.31
N LEU A 91 -29.41 3.33 -0.67
CA LEU A 91 -30.68 2.65 -0.87
C LEU A 91 -31.84 3.54 -0.42
N ALA A 92 -32.80 3.81 -1.31
CA ALA A 92 -33.93 4.67 -1.01
C ALA A 92 -34.79 4.10 0.13
N GLN A 93 -35.34 4.99 0.99
CA GLN A 93 -36.02 4.58 2.23
C GLN A 93 -37.18 3.60 2.02
N ALA A 94 -37.86 3.69 0.89
CA ALA A 94 -38.94 2.79 0.49
C ALA A 94 -38.50 1.31 0.42
N TYR A 95 -37.21 1.06 0.19
CA TYR A 95 -36.64 -0.26 -0.02
C TYR A 95 -35.88 -0.84 1.20
N HIS A 96 -35.73 -0.08 2.30
CA HIS A 96 -35.12 -0.61 3.54
C HIS A 96 -35.85 -1.83 4.12
N ASN A 97 -37.16 -1.93 3.90
CA ASN A 97 -37.95 -3.06 4.40
C ASN A 97 -37.84 -4.33 3.55
N THR A 98 -37.17 -4.26 2.39
CA THR A 98 -36.95 -5.41 1.50
C THR A 98 -35.86 -6.34 2.05
N ARG A 99 -35.77 -7.55 1.48
CA ARG A 99 -34.82 -8.59 1.92
C ARG A 99 -33.34 -8.15 1.84
N LEU A 100 -33.03 -7.16 0.99
CA LEU A 100 -31.70 -6.59 0.81
C LEU A 100 -31.43 -5.41 1.77
N GLY A 101 -32.43 -4.58 2.08
CA GLY A 101 -32.27 -3.42 2.97
C GLY A 101 -32.16 -3.72 4.46
N ARG A 102 -32.47 -4.96 4.88
CA ARG A 102 -32.29 -5.46 6.26
C ARG A 102 -31.00 -6.27 6.47
N LYS A 103 -30.19 -6.43 5.42
CA LYS A 103 -28.97 -7.26 5.45
C LYS A 103 -27.76 -6.36 5.65
#